data_AF-A0A928GR87-F1
#
_entry.id   AF-A0A928GR87-F1
#
_cell.length_a   1.000
_cell.length_b   1.000
_cell.length_c   1.000
_cell.angle_alpha   90.00
_cell.angle_beta   90.00
_cell.angle_gamma   90.00
#
_symmetry.space_group_name_H-M   'P 1'
#
loop_
_entity.id
_entity.type
_entity.pdbx_description
1 polymer ?
#
loop_
_entity_poly.entity_id
_entity_poly.type
_entity_poly.pdbx_seq_one_letter_code
_entity_poly.pdbx_strand_id
1 'polypeptide(L)'
;MASGNYSATIGVGCESKGLYSFAVGYLAKSYMTNTIAMGKFVKAQATNSIVIGSGSSNADSRMLTNGIPNSLMIGFNSCFPTLFVSGSNGFNTTGKVGIGNIVPKTKLHVKSDANEDAGFILEPSDRSNSAYIQLYNDKNIISVKPNVGLSVMSQNGNINFESDNIVMNAKVAINATENFLKDCDYALAVSGGILTTKVLVKEVDEWYDYVFDDDYSLLPINYLQRYIGENGHLPDIPSESNVLTNGYDMVEMDGLLLKKIEELTLYIIELNKLIECQQEIINTLQYK
;
A
#
# COMPACT_ATOMS: atom_id res chain seq x y z
N MET A 1 -6.55 28.37 -50.02
CA MET A 1 -7.75 28.43 -50.87
C MET A 1 -8.98 28.30 -49.99
N ALA A 2 -9.79 29.36 -49.91
CA ALA A 2 -11.08 29.36 -49.24
C ALA A 2 -12.17 29.16 -50.29
N SER A 3 -12.87 28.02 -50.27
CA SER A 3 -13.93 27.68 -51.22
C SER A 3 -15.27 27.38 -50.56
N GLY A 4 -15.32 27.29 -49.23
CA GLY A 4 -16.57 27.17 -48.48
C GLY A 4 -17.24 28.53 -48.28
N ASN A 5 -18.58 28.53 -48.16
CA ASN A 5 -19.31 29.75 -47.80
C ASN A 5 -18.86 30.25 -46.43
N TYR A 6 -18.60 31.56 -46.32
CA TYR A 6 -18.08 32.18 -45.09
C TYR A 6 -16.80 31.54 -44.57
N SER A 7 -16.01 30.92 -45.44
CA SER A 7 -14.72 30.35 -45.08
C SER A 7 -13.61 31.37 -45.21
N ALA A 8 -12.55 31.19 -44.42
CA ALA A 8 -11.33 31.97 -44.55
C ALA A 8 -10.10 31.07 -44.49
N THR A 9 -9.07 31.43 -45.24
CA THR A 9 -7.80 30.69 -45.31
C THR A 9 -6.62 31.65 -45.26
N ILE A 10 -5.64 31.35 -44.40
CA ILE A 10 -4.41 32.15 -44.26
C ILE A 10 -3.19 31.22 -44.31
N GLY A 11 -2.13 31.62 -45.00
CA GLY A 11 -0.88 30.85 -45.10
C GLY A 11 -0.77 29.96 -46.34
N VAL A 12 0.28 29.15 -46.39
CA VAL A 12 0.74 28.50 -47.64
C VAL A 12 0.12 27.11 -47.79
N GLY A 13 -0.55 26.89 -48.92
CA GLY A 13 -1.17 25.61 -49.29
C GLY A 13 -2.28 25.14 -48.34
N CYS A 14 -2.83 26.06 -47.53
CA CYS A 14 -4.00 25.78 -46.69
C CYS A 14 -5.29 25.70 -47.53
N GLU A 15 -6.28 24.97 -47.05
CA GLU A 15 -7.59 24.77 -47.70
C GLU A 15 -8.73 24.92 -46.68
N SER A 16 -9.71 25.76 -46.97
CA SER A 16 -10.97 25.86 -46.21
C SER A 16 -12.15 25.60 -47.15
N LYS A 17 -12.72 24.39 -47.10
CA LYS A 17 -13.78 23.95 -48.02
C LYS A 17 -15.17 23.88 -47.38
N GLY A 18 -15.24 23.78 -46.06
CA GLY A 18 -16.52 23.70 -45.34
C GLY A 18 -17.21 25.05 -45.14
N LEU A 19 -18.52 25.03 -44.88
CA LEU A 19 -19.28 26.21 -44.46
C LEU A 19 -18.75 26.74 -43.12
N TYR A 20 -18.48 28.05 -42.99
CA TYR A 20 -17.86 28.65 -41.81
C TYR A 20 -16.51 28.01 -41.41
N SER A 21 -15.78 27.43 -42.37
CA SER A 21 -14.50 26.78 -42.08
C SER A 21 -13.33 27.78 -42.06
N PHE A 22 -12.38 27.53 -41.16
CA PHE A 22 -11.17 28.33 -41.05
C PHE A 22 -9.92 27.45 -41.10
N ALA A 23 -8.93 27.85 -41.89
CA ALA A 23 -7.64 27.17 -41.97
C ALA A 23 -6.49 28.19 -41.95
N VAL A 24 -5.49 27.97 -41.09
CA VAL A 24 -4.33 28.86 -40.97
C VAL A 24 -3.02 28.10 -40.76
N GLY A 25 -1.95 28.49 -41.46
CA GLY A 25 -0.59 27.97 -41.28
C GLY A 25 0.06 27.42 -42.55
N TYR A 26 0.55 26.17 -42.52
CA TYR A 26 1.21 25.49 -43.64
C TYR A 26 0.55 24.15 -43.93
N LEU A 27 -0.09 24.02 -45.11
CA LEU A 27 -0.87 22.83 -45.49
C LEU A 27 -1.91 22.44 -44.43
N ALA A 28 -2.59 23.43 -43.82
CA ALA A 28 -3.71 23.21 -42.91
C ALA A 28 -5.02 23.07 -43.70
N LYS A 29 -5.84 22.08 -43.36
CA LYS A 29 -7.01 21.68 -44.15
C LYS A 29 -8.28 21.62 -43.29
N SER A 30 -9.31 22.36 -43.67
CA SER A 30 -10.58 22.49 -42.94
C SER A 30 -11.73 22.17 -43.89
N TYR A 31 -12.40 21.02 -43.71
CA TYR A 31 -13.25 20.43 -44.76
C TYR A 31 -14.75 20.39 -44.47
N MET A 32 -15.18 20.52 -43.21
CA MET A 32 -16.59 20.39 -42.83
C MET A 32 -17.16 21.69 -42.25
N THR A 33 -18.47 21.71 -41.96
CA THR A 33 -19.11 22.88 -41.36
C THR A 33 -18.51 23.21 -40.00
N ASN A 34 -18.25 24.50 -39.74
CA ASN A 34 -17.70 25.03 -38.49
C ASN A 34 -16.37 24.36 -38.08
N THR A 35 -15.52 24.01 -39.04
CA THR A 35 -14.21 23.40 -38.76
C THR A 35 -13.11 24.42 -38.63
N ILE A 36 -12.15 24.15 -37.74
CA ILE A 36 -10.96 24.99 -37.56
C ILE A 36 -9.72 24.10 -37.64
N ALA A 37 -8.80 24.44 -38.56
CA ALA A 37 -7.51 23.78 -38.71
C ALA A 37 -6.37 24.79 -38.59
N MET A 38 -5.58 24.69 -37.52
CA MET A 38 -4.52 25.65 -37.21
C MET A 38 -3.17 24.97 -37.04
N GLY A 39 -2.19 25.36 -37.86
CA GLY A 39 -0.79 24.93 -37.74
C GLY A 39 -0.24 24.29 -39.00
N LYS A 40 0.57 23.23 -38.86
CA LYS A 40 1.36 22.63 -39.94
C LYS A 40 0.94 21.18 -40.18
N PHE A 41 0.55 20.81 -41.39
CA PHE A 41 0.12 19.43 -41.69
C PHE A 41 -1.03 18.94 -40.78
N VAL A 42 -2.07 19.76 -40.66
CA VAL A 42 -3.25 19.45 -39.81
C VAL A 42 -4.53 19.40 -40.63
N LYS A 43 -5.51 18.61 -40.18
CA LYS A 43 -6.77 18.41 -40.89
C LYS A 43 -7.99 18.31 -39.96
N ALA A 44 -8.98 19.18 -40.13
CA ALA A 44 -10.29 19.08 -39.48
C ALA A 44 -11.33 18.54 -40.48
N GLN A 45 -11.90 17.36 -40.20
CA GLN A 45 -12.76 16.61 -41.13
C GLN A 45 -14.13 16.23 -40.58
N ALA A 46 -14.53 16.76 -39.43
CA ALA A 46 -15.86 16.53 -38.87
C ALA A 46 -16.53 17.84 -38.46
N THR A 47 -17.86 17.90 -38.50
CA THR A 47 -18.60 19.11 -38.11
C THR A 47 -18.25 19.56 -36.68
N ASN A 48 -18.00 20.85 -36.50
CA ASN A 48 -17.57 21.44 -35.22
C ASN A 48 -16.26 20.84 -34.65
N SER A 49 -15.40 20.25 -35.49
CA SER A 49 -14.09 19.76 -35.07
C SER A 49 -13.02 20.83 -35.19
N ILE A 50 -12.12 20.85 -34.21
CA ILE A 50 -10.97 21.76 -34.14
C ILE A 50 -9.70 20.92 -34.04
N VAL A 51 -8.69 21.28 -34.84
CA VAL A 51 -7.34 20.70 -34.73
C VAL A 51 -6.29 21.80 -34.66
N ILE A 52 -5.37 21.67 -33.72
CA ILE A 52 -4.28 22.63 -33.49
C ILE A 52 -2.94 21.89 -33.36
N GLY A 53 -1.92 22.36 -34.07
CA GLY A 53 -0.53 21.96 -33.85
C GLY A 53 0.17 21.50 -35.12
N SER A 54 0.88 20.36 -35.07
CA SER A 54 1.63 19.88 -36.23
C SER A 54 1.59 18.37 -36.45
N GLY A 55 1.27 17.95 -37.67
CA GLY A 55 1.51 16.59 -38.15
C GLY A 55 3.01 16.33 -38.35
N SER A 56 3.40 15.06 -38.47
CA SER A 56 4.80 14.67 -38.66
C SER A 56 5.29 14.88 -40.10
N SER A 57 4.40 14.91 -41.10
CA SER A 57 4.73 15.28 -42.48
C SER A 57 3.47 15.67 -43.30
N ASN A 58 3.66 16.11 -44.55
CA ASN A 58 2.56 16.44 -45.47
C ASN A 58 1.86 15.22 -46.10
N ALA A 59 2.36 14.00 -45.85
CA ALA A 59 1.66 12.78 -46.25
C ALA A 59 0.35 12.67 -45.47
N ASP A 60 -0.74 12.34 -46.17
CA ASP A 60 -2.09 12.41 -45.60
C ASP A 60 -2.28 11.56 -44.33
N SER A 61 -1.64 10.39 -44.29
CA SER A 61 -1.61 9.46 -43.14
C SER A 61 -0.76 9.94 -41.95
N ARG A 62 0.01 11.02 -42.15
CA ARG A 62 0.93 11.61 -41.17
C ARG A 62 0.52 13.02 -40.75
N MET A 63 -0.61 13.51 -41.25
CA MET A 63 -1.23 14.75 -40.78
C MET A 63 -1.96 14.50 -39.46
N LEU A 64 -1.90 15.45 -38.53
CA LEU A 64 -2.76 15.41 -37.34
C LEU A 64 -4.21 15.66 -37.79
N THR A 65 -5.06 14.66 -37.67
CA THR A 65 -6.40 14.69 -38.24
C THR A 65 -7.47 14.56 -37.16
N ASN A 66 -8.31 15.58 -37.01
CA ASN A 66 -9.51 15.50 -36.20
C ASN A 66 -10.73 15.13 -37.06
N GLY A 67 -11.09 13.84 -37.02
CA GLY A 67 -12.27 13.29 -37.66
C GLY A 67 -13.48 13.11 -36.73
N ILE A 68 -13.46 13.69 -35.52
CA ILE A 68 -14.49 13.48 -34.51
C ILE A 68 -15.36 14.75 -34.36
N PRO A 69 -16.70 14.67 -34.54
CA PRO A 69 -17.57 15.83 -34.38
C PRO A 69 -17.51 16.44 -32.98
N ASN A 70 -17.73 17.75 -32.88
CA ASN A 70 -17.80 18.49 -31.61
C ASN A 70 -16.59 18.23 -30.70
N SER A 71 -15.37 18.30 -31.24
CA SER A 71 -14.17 17.93 -30.49
C SER A 71 -12.98 18.83 -30.78
N LEU A 72 -11.98 18.79 -29.90
CA LEU A 72 -10.70 19.45 -30.06
C LEU A 72 -9.57 18.42 -30.00
N MET A 73 -8.64 18.49 -30.95
CA MET A 73 -7.37 17.77 -30.93
C MET A 73 -6.21 18.75 -30.93
N ILE A 74 -5.25 18.52 -30.04
CA ILE A 74 -3.97 19.22 -30.03
C ILE A 74 -2.84 18.19 -30.05
N GLY A 75 -1.86 18.38 -30.91
CA GLY A 75 -0.69 17.52 -31.00
C GLY A 75 0.39 18.16 -31.86
N PHE A 76 1.64 17.83 -31.58
CA PHE A 76 2.79 18.39 -32.30
C PHE A 76 3.72 17.27 -32.76
N ASN A 77 4.20 17.39 -34.00
CA ASN A 77 5.03 16.40 -34.67
C ASN A 77 4.46 14.97 -34.61
N SER A 78 3.13 14.81 -34.66
CA SER A 78 2.46 13.52 -34.55
C SER A 78 1.18 13.51 -35.38
N CYS A 79 0.79 12.35 -35.91
CA CYS A 79 -0.53 12.17 -36.50
C CYS A 79 -1.60 11.77 -35.47
N PHE A 80 -1.19 11.54 -34.23
CA PHE A 80 -2.07 11.27 -33.11
C PHE A 80 -2.17 12.49 -32.18
N PRO A 81 -3.34 12.74 -31.57
CA PRO A 81 -3.50 13.83 -30.62
C PRO A 81 -2.75 13.52 -29.32
N THR A 82 -2.01 14.51 -28.83
CA THR A 82 -1.48 14.50 -27.46
C THR A 82 -2.59 14.85 -26.48
N LEU A 83 -3.40 15.87 -26.79
CA LEU A 83 -4.58 16.28 -26.03
C LEU A 83 -5.83 16.13 -26.90
N PHE A 84 -6.85 15.49 -26.35
CA PHE A 84 -8.17 15.38 -26.96
C PHE A 84 -9.24 15.85 -25.99
N VAL A 85 -10.17 16.69 -26.46
CA VAL A 85 -11.37 17.09 -25.71
C VAL A 85 -12.59 16.64 -26.51
N SER A 86 -13.43 15.81 -25.90
CA SER A 86 -14.65 15.31 -26.54
C SER A 86 -15.81 16.30 -26.43
N GLY A 87 -16.81 16.12 -27.29
CA GLY A 87 -18.12 16.72 -27.07
C GLY A 87 -18.77 16.19 -25.79
N SER A 88 -19.77 16.92 -25.29
CA SER A 88 -20.62 16.46 -24.20
C SER A 88 -21.75 15.57 -24.72
N ASN A 89 -22.43 14.84 -23.83
CA ASN A 89 -23.54 13.94 -24.17
C ASN A 89 -24.89 14.63 -23.94
N GLY A 90 -25.05 15.86 -24.42
CA GLY A 90 -26.30 16.62 -24.34
C GLY A 90 -26.26 17.80 -23.35
N PHE A 91 -27.44 18.36 -23.09
CA PHE A 91 -27.62 19.58 -22.30
C PHE A 91 -27.12 19.42 -20.86
N ASN A 92 -26.50 20.46 -20.30
CA ASN A 92 -25.91 20.49 -18.94
C ASN A 92 -24.85 19.40 -18.66
N THR A 93 -24.19 18.86 -19.68
CA THR A 93 -23.08 17.94 -19.51
C THR A 93 -21.78 18.52 -20.08
N THR A 94 -20.64 18.05 -19.59
CA THR A 94 -19.32 18.40 -20.10
C THR A 94 -18.64 17.21 -20.76
N GLY A 95 -17.78 17.49 -21.74
CA GLY A 95 -16.94 16.50 -22.39
C GLY A 95 -15.91 15.86 -21.45
N LYS A 96 -15.03 15.06 -22.05
CA LYS A 96 -13.93 14.36 -21.37
C LYS A 96 -12.61 14.78 -21.99
N VAL A 97 -11.55 14.70 -21.20
CA VAL A 97 -10.18 15.03 -21.62
C VAL A 97 -9.34 13.76 -21.67
N GLY A 98 -8.71 13.52 -22.83
CA GLY A 98 -7.74 12.45 -23.05
C GLY A 98 -6.35 13.03 -23.26
N ILE A 99 -5.33 12.41 -22.64
CA ILE A 99 -3.92 12.70 -22.86
C ILE A 99 -3.25 11.42 -23.35
N GLY A 100 -2.60 11.49 -24.52
CA GLY A 100 -1.89 10.37 -25.16
C GLY A 100 -2.78 9.45 -25.99
N ASN A 101 -3.06 9.88 -27.23
CA ASN A 101 -3.78 9.15 -28.29
C ASN A 101 -4.88 8.19 -27.79
N ILE A 102 -5.92 8.76 -27.18
CA ILE A 102 -6.97 7.97 -26.56
C ILE A 102 -8.33 8.65 -26.67
N VAL A 103 -9.38 7.84 -26.79
CA VAL A 103 -10.75 8.29 -26.52
C VAL A 103 -10.97 8.19 -25.00
N PRO A 104 -11.10 9.32 -24.29
CA PRO A 104 -11.11 9.33 -22.83
C PRO A 104 -12.33 8.62 -22.25
N LYS A 105 -12.08 7.71 -21.30
CA LYS A 105 -13.13 6.91 -20.65
C LYS A 105 -13.75 7.64 -19.45
N THR A 106 -12.94 8.36 -18.69
CA THR A 106 -13.36 9.20 -17.55
C THR A 106 -13.10 10.69 -17.85
N LYS A 107 -13.36 11.58 -16.89
CA LYS A 107 -13.18 13.03 -17.05
C LYS A 107 -11.75 13.41 -17.46
N LEU A 108 -10.75 12.73 -16.91
CA LEU A 108 -9.35 12.80 -17.33
C LEU A 108 -8.80 11.38 -17.54
N HIS A 109 -8.43 11.03 -18.77
CA HIS A 109 -7.83 9.73 -19.10
C HIS A 109 -6.43 9.96 -19.69
N VAL A 110 -5.40 9.49 -18.98
CA VAL A 110 -4.01 9.54 -19.44
C VAL A 110 -3.60 8.14 -19.89
N LYS A 111 -3.05 8.02 -21.10
CA LYS A 111 -2.50 6.79 -21.64
C LYS A 111 -1.12 7.09 -22.22
N SER A 112 -0.14 6.27 -21.90
CA SER A 112 1.20 6.34 -22.48
C SER A 112 1.28 5.60 -23.81
N ASP A 113 2.30 5.96 -24.60
CA ASP A 113 2.71 5.16 -25.74
C ASP A 113 3.52 3.92 -25.30
N ALA A 114 3.89 3.08 -26.26
CA ALA A 114 4.68 1.88 -25.96
C ALA A 114 6.05 2.26 -25.38
N ASN A 115 6.45 1.60 -24.28
CA ASN A 115 7.68 1.85 -23.52
C ASN A 115 7.71 3.21 -22.80
N GLU A 116 6.55 3.73 -22.46
CA GLU A 116 6.38 4.94 -21.64
C GLU A 116 5.39 4.66 -20.51
N ASP A 117 5.59 5.32 -19.37
CA ASP A 117 4.66 5.26 -18.24
C ASP A 117 3.52 6.28 -18.40
N ALA A 118 2.29 5.87 -18.13
CA ALA A 118 1.13 6.77 -18.10
C ALA A 118 1.10 7.56 -16.78
N GLY A 119 2.13 8.37 -16.55
CA GLY A 119 2.35 9.11 -15.32
C GLY A 119 1.51 10.38 -15.21
N PHE A 120 1.13 10.73 -13.99
CA PHE A 120 0.53 12.02 -13.65
C PHE A 120 1.34 12.69 -12.55
N ILE A 121 2.05 13.76 -12.89
CA ILE A 121 2.92 14.51 -11.97
C ILE A 121 2.25 15.85 -11.66
N LEU A 122 2.03 16.11 -10.36
CA LEU A 122 1.67 17.43 -9.85
C LEU A 122 2.89 17.99 -9.12
N GLU A 123 3.53 19.02 -9.69
CA GLU A 123 4.74 19.65 -9.15
C GLU A 123 4.45 21.12 -8.80
N PRO A 124 4.60 21.54 -7.53
CA PRO A 124 4.44 22.94 -7.14
C PRO A 124 5.68 23.79 -7.54
N SER A 125 5.49 25.11 -7.66
CA SER A 125 6.55 26.04 -8.13
C SER A 125 7.77 26.15 -7.21
N ASP A 126 7.62 25.84 -5.94
CA ASP A 126 8.65 25.97 -4.89
C ASP A 126 8.27 25.08 -3.70
N ARG A 127 9.19 24.96 -2.72
CA ARG A 127 9.02 24.09 -1.54
C ARG A 127 7.97 24.58 -0.54
N SER A 128 7.36 25.76 -0.75
CA SER A 128 6.32 26.30 0.13
C SER A 128 4.88 26.00 -0.34
N ASN A 129 4.71 25.44 -1.55
CA ASN A 129 3.41 25.18 -2.15
C ASN A 129 3.05 23.68 -2.16
N SER A 130 1.74 23.36 -2.16
CA SER A 130 1.24 21.98 -2.18
C SER A 130 0.70 21.57 -3.54
N ALA A 131 1.04 20.36 -3.97
CA ALA A 131 0.41 19.65 -5.07
C ALA A 131 -0.45 18.53 -4.51
N TYR A 132 -1.75 18.52 -4.80
CA TYR A 132 -2.66 17.51 -4.26
C TYR A 132 -3.78 17.16 -5.24
N ILE A 133 -4.24 15.91 -5.19
CA ILE A 133 -5.50 15.47 -5.80
C ILE A 133 -6.56 15.58 -4.72
N GLN A 134 -7.40 16.61 -4.79
CA GLN A 134 -8.53 16.76 -3.88
C GLN A 134 -9.73 15.99 -4.42
N LEU A 135 -10.23 15.04 -3.64
CA LEU A 135 -11.47 14.33 -3.91
C LEU A 135 -12.56 14.99 -3.08
N TYR A 136 -13.41 15.82 -3.71
CA TYR A 136 -14.52 16.51 -3.05
C TYR A 136 -15.71 15.56 -2.86
N ASN A 137 -15.73 14.92 -1.69
CA ASN A 137 -16.86 14.44 -0.88
C ASN A 137 -16.26 14.04 0.49
N ASP A 138 -17.02 13.56 1.46
CA ASP A 138 -16.53 13.31 2.83
C ASP A 138 -15.49 12.16 2.95
N LYS A 139 -14.24 12.43 2.52
CA LYS A 139 -12.95 12.06 3.15
C LYS A 139 -12.38 10.65 2.93
N ASN A 140 -11.87 10.36 1.72
CA ASN A 140 -11.01 9.19 1.46
C ASN A 140 -9.83 9.55 0.52
N ILE A 141 -8.60 9.07 0.82
CA ILE A 141 -7.39 9.24 -0.03
C ILE A 141 -6.65 7.90 -0.22
N ILE A 142 -6.33 7.58 -1.48
CA ILE A 142 -5.36 6.53 -1.88
C ILE A 142 -4.18 7.24 -2.54
N SER A 143 -3.02 7.24 -1.90
CA SER A 143 -1.83 7.97 -2.38
C SER A 143 -0.56 7.16 -2.17
N VAL A 144 0.32 7.18 -3.18
CA VAL A 144 1.70 6.70 -3.05
C VAL A 144 2.57 7.89 -2.62
N LYS A 145 3.27 7.77 -1.48
CA LYS A 145 4.15 8.81 -0.90
C LYS A 145 5.62 8.36 -0.95
N PRO A 146 6.58 9.23 -1.37
CA PRO A 146 8.00 8.92 -1.28
C PRO A 146 8.42 8.58 0.17
N ASN A 147 9.23 7.54 0.35
CA ASN A 147 9.74 7.06 1.65
C ASN A 147 8.65 6.58 2.65
N VAL A 148 7.39 6.44 2.23
CA VAL A 148 6.27 5.92 3.04
C VAL A 148 5.55 4.75 2.33
N GLY A 149 5.64 4.66 0.99
CA GLY A 149 4.94 3.63 0.21
C GLY A 149 3.48 4.01 -0.08
N LEU A 150 2.59 3.02 -0.20
CA LEU A 150 1.15 3.25 -0.33
C LEU A 150 0.57 3.66 1.02
N SER A 151 0.01 4.87 1.12
CA SER A 151 -0.65 5.40 2.31
C SER A 151 -2.17 5.46 2.10
N VAL A 152 -2.92 4.86 3.01
CA VAL A 152 -4.38 4.91 3.08
C VAL A 152 -4.77 5.64 4.37
N MET A 153 -5.55 6.70 4.25
CA MET A 153 -6.03 7.49 5.38
C MET A 153 -7.55 7.61 5.33
N SER A 154 -8.20 7.29 6.45
CA SER A 154 -9.64 7.48 6.68
C SER A 154 -9.84 8.46 7.81
N GLN A 155 -10.67 9.49 7.60
CA GLN A 155 -10.93 10.50 8.62
C GLN A 155 -11.86 10.02 9.74
N ASN A 156 -12.59 8.92 9.51
CA ASN A 156 -13.41 8.28 10.53
C ASN A 156 -12.65 7.16 11.27
N GLY A 157 -11.31 7.15 11.18
CA GLY A 157 -10.42 6.25 11.92
C GLY A 157 -10.30 4.83 11.35
N ASN A 158 -11.29 4.37 10.59
CA ASN A 158 -11.32 2.99 10.10
C ASN A 158 -10.91 2.89 8.64
N ILE A 159 -9.94 2.03 8.36
CA ILE A 159 -9.69 1.48 7.03
C ILE A 159 -10.40 0.12 7.00
N ASN A 160 -11.57 0.06 6.38
CA ASN A 160 -12.32 -1.20 6.28
C ASN A 160 -11.77 -2.00 5.10
N PHE A 161 -11.27 -3.19 5.39
CA PHE A 161 -10.96 -4.19 4.38
C PHE A 161 -12.13 -5.18 4.38
N GLU A 162 -12.95 -5.16 3.32
CA GLU A 162 -14.14 -6.02 3.20
C GLU A 162 -13.83 -7.44 2.66
N SER A 163 -12.54 -7.81 2.61
CA SER A 163 -12.06 -9.12 2.15
C SER A 163 -11.97 -10.14 3.30
N ASP A 164 -12.13 -11.44 3.01
CA ASP A 164 -11.98 -12.52 4.00
C ASP A 164 -10.62 -12.49 4.73
N ASN A 165 -9.53 -12.24 3.99
CA ASN A 165 -8.17 -12.21 4.51
C ASN A 165 -7.40 -10.98 4.01
N ILE A 166 -6.56 -10.42 4.87
CA ILE A 166 -5.49 -9.50 4.48
C ILE A 166 -4.20 -10.30 4.48
N VAL A 167 -3.66 -10.61 3.30
CA VAL A 167 -2.38 -11.33 3.17
C VAL A 167 -1.26 -10.30 3.08
N MET A 168 -0.37 -10.29 4.07
CA MET A 168 0.81 -9.42 4.13
C MET A 168 2.07 -10.27 4.03
N ASN A 169 2.71 -10.29 2.85
CA ASN A 169 3.98 -10.99 2.63
C ASN A 169 5.21 -10.15 3.06
N ALA A 170 5.01 -9.22 3.98
CA ALA A 170 6.01 -8.33 4.52
C ALA A 170 5.78 -8.15 6.03
N LYS A 171 6.80 -7.67 6.76
CA LYS A 171 6.67 -7.38 8.19
C LYS A 171 5.66 -6.26 8.43
N VAL A 172 4.86 -6.41 9.49
CA VAL A 172 3.79 -5.49 9.88
C VAL A 172 4.15 -4.85 11.22
N ALA A 173 4.07 -3.52 11.26
CA ALA A 173 4.35 -2.74 12.45
C ALA A 173 3.11 -1.91 12.82
N ILE A 174 2.64 -2.03 14.06
CA ILE A 174 1.46 -1.33 14.57
C ILE A 174 1.88 -0.43 15.73
N ASN A 175 1.61 0.87 15.59
CA ASN A 175 1.96 1.91 16.57
C ASN A 175 3.45 1.91 16.98
N ALA A 176 4.32 1.41 16.10
CA ALA A 176 5.73 1.20 16.38
C ALA A 176 6.59 2.38 15.90
N THR A 177 7.60 2.71 16.68
CA THR A 177 8.64 3.68 16.31
C THR A 177 9.82 2.96 15.64
N GLU A 178 10.66 3.68 14.91
CA GLU A 178 11.88 3.09 14.34
C GLU A 178 12.77 2.46 15.42
N ASN A 179 12.88 3.11 16.59
CA ASN A 179 13.62 2.55 17.72
C ASN A 179 13.00 1.25 18.25
N PHE A 180 11.67 1.11 18.21
CA PHE A 180 10.98 -0.12 18.59
C PHE A 180 11.19 -1.26 17.59
N LEU A 181 11.36 -0.92 16.30
CA LEU A 181 11.60 -1.88 15.22
C LEU A 181 13.08 -2.18 15.01
N LYS A 182 13.98 -1.52 15.75
CA LYS A 182 15.42 -1.73 15.63
C LYS A 182 15.75 -3.18 15.97
N ASP A 183 16.42 -3.86 15.05
CA ASP A 183 16.81 -5.27 15.17
C ASP A 183 15.61 -6.23 15.35
N CYS A 184 14.40 -5.84 14.90
CA CYS A 184 13.18 -6.65 14.98
C CYS A 184 13.07 -7.63 13.80
N ASP A 185 13.12 -8.94 14.10
CA ASP A 185 12.92 -9.98 13.09
C ASP A 185 11.49 -10.55 13.02
N TYR A 186 10.58 -10.04 13.83
CA TYR A 186 9.20 -10.53 13.89
C TYR A 186 8.37 -10.08 12.69
N ALA A 187 7.48 -10.97 12.22
CA ALA A 187 6.52 -10.68 11.17
C ALA A 187 5.46 -9.64 11.61
N LEU A 188 5.15 -9.57 12.92
CA LEU A 188 4.22 -8.61 13.51
C LEU A 188 4.83 -8.00 14.78
N ALA A 189 4.97 -6.68 14.81
CA ALA A 189 5.45 -5.92 15.96
C ALA A 189 4.39 -4.89 16.39
N VAL A 190 3.97 -4.92 17.65
CA VAL A 190 2.87 -4.07 18.17
C VAL A 190 3.31 -3.34 19.44
N SER A 191 3.32 -2.02 19.38
CA SER A 191 3.55 -1.17 20.57
C SER A 191 2.21 -0.72 21.14
N GLY A 192 1.99 -0.93 22.45
CA GLY A 192 0.71 -0.66 23.11
C GLY A 192 -0.18 -1.89 23.32
N GLY A 193 0.29 -3.09 22.95
CA GLY A 193 -0.34 -4.37 23.25
C GLY A 193 -1.38 -4.84 22.23
N ILE A 194 -1.85 -6.07 22.42
CA ILE A 194 -2.86 -6.71 21.58
C ILE A 194 -4.05 -7.10 22.47
N LEU A 195 -5.20 -6.47 22.24
CA LEU A 195 -6.46 -6.94 22.83
C LEU A 195 -7.04 -8.03 21.93
N THR A 196 -7.08 -9.25 22.42
CA THR A 196 -7.59 -10.41 21.69
C THR A 196 -8.39 -11.33 22.59
N THR A 197 -9.31 -12.10 22.00
CA THR A 197 -10.08 -13.13 22.71
C THR A 197 -9.38 -14.48 22.73
N LYS A 198 -8.52 -14.76 21.75
CA LYS A 198 -7.81 -16.03 21.62
C LYS A 198 -6.51 -15.87 20.85
N VAL A 199 -5.48 -16.57 21.32
CA VAL A 199 -4.21 -16.79 20.61
C VAL A 199 -4.02 -18.31 20.50
N LEU A 200 -3.55 -18.77 19.34
CA LEU A 200 -3.14 -20.15 19.14
C LEU A 200 -1.71 -20.13 18.60
N VAL A 201 -0.78 -20.67 19.38
CA VAL A 201 0.59 -20.91 18.95
C VAL A 201 0.66 -22.34 18.40
N LYS A 202 1.32 -22.52 17.26
CA LYS A 202 1.55 -23.83 16.62
C LYS A 202 3.03 -23.95 16.26
N GLU A 203 3.45 -25.18 15.97
CA GLU A 203 4.84 -25.50 15.58
C GLU A 203 5.82 -25.13 16.70
N VAL A 204 5.50 -25.57 17.92
CA VAL A 204 6.37 -25.41 19.09
C VAL A 204 7.44 -26.51 19.05
N ASP A 205 8.71 -26.12 19.03
CA ASP A 205 9.86 -27.04 18.90
C ASP A 205 10.18 -27.78 20.21
N GLU A 206 10.03 -27.12 21.36
CA GLU A 206 10.38 -27.67 22.67
C GLU A 206 9.15 -27.67 23.60
N TRP A 207 8.87 -28.84 24.18
CA TRP A 207 7.83 -29.02 25.20
C TRP A 207 8.44 -29.74 26.40
N TYR A 208 8.40 -29.10 27.58
CA TYR A 208 9.16 -29.52 28.76
C TYR A 208 8.49 -30.68 29.55
N ASP A 209 8.04 -31.71 28.84
CA ASP A 209 7.36 -32.89 29.40
C ASP A 209 8.34 -34.06 29.57
N TYR A 210 9.35 -33.84 30.43
CA TYR A 210 10.41 -34.82 30.71
C TYR A 210 10.87 -34.82 32.18
N VAL A 211 10.28 -33.99 33.04
CA VAL A 211 10.69 -33.89 34.46
C VAL A 211 10.34 -35.17 35.23
N PHE A 212 9.34 -35.92 34.76
CA PHE A 212 8.91 -37.17 35.37
C PHE A 212 9.64 -38.41 34.83
N ASP A 213 10.60 -38.24 33.91
CA ASP A 213 11.40 -39.34 33.40
C ASP A 213 12.32 -39.92 34.49
N ASP A 214 12.55 -41.24 34.44
CA ASP A 214 13.33 -41.96 35.46
C ASP A 214 14.79 -41.47 35.58
N ASP A 215 15.34 -40.91 34.50
CA ASP A 215 16.70 -40.35 34.45
C ASP A 215 16.75 -38.84 34.74
N TYR A 216 15.62 -38.22 35.09
CA TYR A 216 15.59 -36.80 35.46
C TYR A 216 16.34 -36.55 36.78
N SER A 217 17.43 -35.78 36.69
CA SER A 217 18.24 -35.42 37.84
C SER A 217 17.66 -34.19 38.56
N LEU A 218 16.66 -34.41 39.42
CA LEU A 218 16.11 -33.35 40.29
C LEU A 218 17.21 -32.74 41.18
N LEU A 219 17.32 -31.41 41.15
CA LEU A 219 18.31 -30.69 41.95
C LEU A 219 18.02 -30.89 43.45
N PRO A 220 18.97 -31.31 44.30
CA PRO A 220 18.61 -31.51 45.71
C PRO A 220 18.25 -30.19 46.40
N ILE A 221 17.28 -30.22 47.32
CA ILE A 221 16.61 -29.02 47.88
C ILE A 221 17.58 -28.03 48.54
N ASN A 222 18.67 -28.52 49.15
CA ASN A 222 19.71 -27.69 49.75
C ASN A 222 20.54 -26.92 48.71
N TYR A 223 20.82 -27.54 47.55
CA TYR A 223 21.48 -26.85 46.43
C TYR A 223 20.54 -25.86 45.78
N LEU A 224 19.26 -26.19 45.64
CA LEU A 224 18.25 -25.25 45.15
C LEU A 224 18.13 -24.03 46.07
N GLN A 225 18.04 -24.25 47.39
CA GLN A 225 18.00 -23.17 48.38
C GLN A 225 19.23 -22.25 48.27
N ARG A 226 20.41 -22.84 48.12
CA ARG A 226 21.65 -22.09 47.92
C ARG A 226 21.63 -21.30 46.61
N TYR A 227 21.19 -21.91 45.52
CA TYR A 227 21.09 -21.25 44.21
C TYR A 227 20.17 -20.03 44.28
N ILE A 228 18.98 -20.18 44.88
CA ILE A 228 18.04 -19.07 45.08
C ILE A 228 18.65 -17.98 45.96
N GLY A 229 19.37 -18.37 47.03
CA GLY A 229 20.06 -17.42 47.90
C GLY A 229 21.18 -16.63 47.21
N GLU A 230 21.86 -17.25 46.25
CA GLU A 230 22.96 -16.63 45.49
C GLU A 230 22.47 -15.82 44.27
N ASN A 231 21.41 -16.27 43.58
CA ASN A 231 20.97 -15.71 42.29
C ASN A 231 19.64 -14.93 42.35
N GLY A 232 18.81 -15.16 43.38
CA GLY A 232 17.54 -14.47 43.57
C GLY A 232 16.39 -14.93 42.65
N HIS A 233 16.59 -15.98 41.85
CA HIS A 233 15.58 -16.59 40.99
C HIS A 233 15.77 -18.12 40.92
N LEU A 234 14.79 -18.82 40.34
CA LEU A 234 14.88 -20.27 40.11
C LEU A 234 15.89 -20.58 38.97
N PRO A 235 16.52 -21.77 38.97
CA PRO A 235 17.31 -22.23 37.83
C PRO A 235 16.49 -22.18 36.53
N ASP A 236 17.15 -21.97 35.40
CA ASP A 236 16.57 -21.85 34.05
C ASP A 236 15.64 -20.64 33.81
N ILE A 237 15.00 -20.11 34.86
CA ILE A 237 14.16 -18.92 34.75
C ILE A 237 15.04 -17.69 34.56
N PRO A 238 14.79 -16.85 33.53
CA PRO A 238 15.58 -15.64 33.32
C PRO A 238 15.45 -14.69 34.50
N SER A 239 16.54 -14.00 34.82
CA SER A 239 16.53 -12.98 35.86
C SER A 239 15.69 -11.76 35.45
N GLU A 240 15.21 -10.99 36.43
CA GLU A 240 14.48 -9.74 36.17
C GLU A 240 15.26 -8.79 35.26
N SER A 241 16.57 -8.65 35.49
CA SER A 241 17.43 -7.82 34.65
C SER A 241 17.48 -8.30 33.21
N ASN A 242 17.43 -9.62 32.97
CA ASN A 242 17.39 -10.18 31.62
C ASN A 242 16.03 -9.89 30.95
N VAL A 243 14.93 -10.13 31.66
CA VAL A 243 13.57 -9.88 31.14
C VAL A 243 13.31 -8.41 30.83
N LEU A 244 13.76 -7.50 31.69
CA LEU A 244 13.61 -6.05 31.47
C LEU A 244 14.44 -5.55 30.28
N THR A 245 15.55 -6.24 29.95
CA THR A 245 16.45 -5.83 28.87
C THR A 245 16.06 -6.49 27.54
N ASN A 246 15.73 -7.78 27.56
CA ASN A 246 15.60 -8.61 26.36
C ASN A 246 14.17 -9.08 26.09
N GLY A 247 13.23 -8.86 27.01
CA GLY A 247 11.92 -9.50 26.98
C GLY A 247 11.99 -10.99 27.33
N TYR A 248 10.94 -11.73 27.01
CA TYR A 248 10.89 -13.18 27.11
C TYR A 248 10.01 -13.75 26.00
N ASP A 249 10.30 -14.97 25.57
CA ASP A 249 9.42 -15.71 24.66
C ASP A 249 8.30 -16.38 25.45
N MET A 250 7.05 -16.15 25.05
CA MET A 250 5.88 -16.65 25.78
C MET A 250 5.82 -18.19 25.79
N VAL A 251 6.24 -18.83 24.69
CA VAL A 251 6.20 -20.29 24.54
C VAL A 251 7.26 -20.92 25.41
N GLU A 252 8.48 -20.38 25.38
CA GLU A 252 9.58 -20.83 26.24
C GLU A 252 9.22 -20.65 27.72
N MET A 253 8.68 -19.49 28.11
CA MET A 253 8.32 -19.22 29.49
C MET A 253 7.18 -20.11 29.98
N ASP A 254 6.13 -20.34 29.18
CA ASP A 254 5.05 -21.27 29.53
C ASP A 254 5.61 -22.69 29.75
N GLY A 255 6.56 -23.12 28.92
CA GLY A 255 7.26 -24.39 29.06
C GLY A 255 8.13 -24.48 30.31
N LEU A 256 8.95 -23.46 30.59
CA LEU A 256 9.77 -23.40 31.80
C LEU A 256 8.91 -23.37 33.07
N LEU A 257 7.79 -22.64 33.06
CA LEU A 257 6.85 -22.63 34.17
C LEU A 257 6.25 -24.01 34.41
N LEU A 258 5.89 -24.73 33.34
CA LEU A 258 5.44 -26.13 33.44
C LEU A 258 6.53 -27.00 34.09
N LYS A 259 7.78 -26.93 33.60
CA LYS A 259 8.93 -27.64 34.19
C LYS A 259 9.06 -27.38 35.69
N LYS A 260 8.94 -26.12 36.12
CA LYS A 260 9.05 -25.76 37.55
C LYS A 260 7.88 -26.27 38.38
N ILE A 261 6.68 -26.30 37.82
CA ILE A 261 5.51 -26.93 38.48
C ILE A 261 5.75 -28.43 38.68
N GLU A 262 6.34 -29.11 37.71
CA GLU A 262 6.66 -30.53 37.81
C GLU A 262 7.78 -30.81 38.83
N GLU A 263 8.86 -30.02 38.83
CA GLU A 263 9.93 -30.12 39.84
C GLU A 263 9.39 -29.88 41.26
N LEU A 264 8.53 -28.86 41.43
CA LEU A 264 7.85 -28.61 42.71
C LEU A 264 6.98 -29.79 43.14
N THR A 265 6.32 -30.44 42.19
CA THR A 265 5.52 -31.64 42.45
C THR A 265 6.40 -32.79 42.97
N LEU A 266 7.59 -33.00 42.40
CA LEU A 266 8.54 -33.99 42.89
C LEU A 266 9.05 -33.69 44.31
N TYR A 267 9.40 -32.43 44.62
CA TYR A 267 9.80 -32.07 45.98
C TYR A 267 8.67 -32.27 47.00
N ILE A 268 7.41 -31.98 46.63
CA ILE A 268 6.25 -32.21 47.52
C ILE A 268 6.09 -33.72 47.79
N ILE A 269 6.25 -34.56 46.77
CA ILE A 269 6.21 -36.02 46.92
C ILE A 269 7.31 -36.50 47.86
N GLU A 270 8.54 -35.97 47.72
CA GLU A 270 9.66 -36.30 48.61
C GLU A 270 9.41 -35.84 50.05
N LEU A 271 8.92 -34.61 50.24
CA LEU A 271 8.58 -34.07 51.56
C LEU A 271 7.49 -34.89 52.24
N ASN A 272 6.45 -35.32 51.52
CA ASN A 272 5.40 -36.16 52.08
C ASN A 272 5.94 -37.50 52.58
N LYS A 273 6.83 -38.15 51.80
CA LYS A 273 7.52 -39.38 52.22
C LYS A 273 8.33 -39.19 53.51
N LEU A 274 9.03 -38.05 53.64
CA LEU A 274 9.77 -37.73 54.86
C LEU A 274 8.86 -37.50 56.07
N ILE A 275 7.73 -36.82 55.89
CA ILE A 275 6.74 -36.60 56.95
C ILE A 275 6.15 -37.93 57.43
N GLU A 276 5.77 -38.82 56.50
CA GLU A 276 5.26 -40.15 56.83
C GLU A 276 6.29 -40.95 57.64
N CYS A 277 7.55 -40.97 57.19
CA CYS A 277 8.65 -41.62 57.91
C CYS A 277 8.87 -41.04 59.33
N GLN A 278 8.82 -39.71 59.47
CA GLN A 278 8.92 -39.06 60.79
C GLN A 278 7.74 -39.42 61.70
N GLN A 279 6.52 -39.48 61.14
CA GLN A 279 5.32 -39.84 61.90
C GLN A 279 5.38 -41.30 62.39
N GLU A 280 5.89 -42.22 61.58
CA GLU A 280 6.13 -43.61 61.99
C GLU A 280 7.13 -43.68 63.16
N ILE A 281 8.24 -42.94 63.08
CA ILE A 281 9.23 -42.86 64.16
C ILE A 281 8.59 -42.29 65.45
N ILE A 282 7.82 -41.20 65.35
CA ILE A 282 7.15 -40.60 66.51
C ILE A 282 6.19 -41.59 67.15
N ASN A 283 5.37 -42.28 66.34
CA ASN A 283 4.44 -43.29 66.85
C ASN A 283 5.20 -44.40 67.60
N THR A 284 6.28 -44.93 67.03
CA THR A 284 7.08 -45.98 67.71
C THR A 284 7.76 -45.53 69.01
N LEU A 285 8.13 -44.25 69.12
CA LEU A 285 8.70 -43.69 70.35
C LEU A 285 7.66 -43.42 71.44
N GLN A 286 6.40 -43.12 71.09
CA GLN A 286 5.30 -42.91 72.04
C GLN A 286 4.77 -44.21 72.67
N TYR A 287 5.06 -45.37 72.07
CA TYR A 287 4.70 -46.70 72.61
C TYR A 287 5.82 -47.38 73.41
N LYS A 288 6.89 -46.65 73.76
CA LYS A 288 7.93 -47.06 74.73
C LYS A 288 7.76 -46.31 76.04
#